data_AF-A0AAU5MZM9-F1
#
_entry.id   AF-A0AAU5MZM9-F1
#
_cell.length_a   1.000
_cell.length_b   1.000
_cell.length_c   1.000
_cell.angle_alpha   90.00
_cell.angle_beta   90.00
_cell.angle_gamma   90.00
#
_symmetry.space_group_name_H-M   'P 1'
#
loop_
_entity.id
_entity.type
_entity.pdbx_description
1 polymer ?
#
loop_
_entity_poly.entity_id
_entity_poly.type
_entity_poly.pdbx_seq_one_letter_code
_entity_poly.pdbx_strand_id
1 'polypeptide(L)' 'MSAMTKKAKNFKKSKTGLYVSIGSTAFGALGVAKQARLAREDNDTLRLIDAAVSAAAIITGLAILYRELKRLGDDDVLLG' A
#
# COMPACT_ATOMS: atom_id res chain seq x y z
N MET A 1 -6.86 -2.95 25.44
CA MET A 1 -6.09 -3.46 24.27
C MET A 1 -5.09 -4.50 24.76
N SER A 2 -5.02 -5.68 24.13
CA SER A 2 -4.04 -6.72 24.44
C SER A 2 -2.61 -6.28 24.07
N ALA A 3 -1.60 -6.82 24.76
CA ALA A 3 -0.18 -6.63 24.45
C ALA A 3 0.15 -7.00 22.98
N MET A 4 -0.52 -8.03 22.46
CA MET A 4 -0.35 -8.48 21.08
C MET A 4 -0.82 -7.43 20.07
N THR A 5 -1.95 -6.77 20.33
CA THR A 5 -2.49 -5.70 19.46
C THR A 5 -1.54 -4.50 19.40
N LYS A 6 -0.94 -4.12 20.54
CA LYS A 6 0.07 -3.05 20.58
C LYS A 6 1.32 -3.43 19.77
N LYS A 7 1.83 -4.65 19.93
CA LYS A 7 3.00 -5.15 19.19
C LYS A 7 2.77 -5.14 17.69
N ALA A 8 1.61 -5.60 17.22
CA ALA A 8 1.26 -5.59 15.80
C ALA A 8 1.19 -4.17 15.22
N LYS A 9 0.59 -3.21 15.97
CA LYS A 9 0.52 -1.81 15.54
C LYS A 9 1.92 -1.17 15.46
N ASN A 10 2.77 -1.44 16.44
CA ASN A 10 4.15 -0.95 16.45
C ASN A 10 4.98 -1.57 15.32
N PHE A 11 4.78 -2.85 15.03
CA PHE A 11 5.44 -3.52 13.91
C PHE A 11 5.06 -2.89 12.57
N LYS A 12 3.76 -2.66 12.30
CA LYS A 12 3.30 -2.01 11.06
C LYS A 12 3.90 -0.61 10.85
N LYS A 13 4.15 0.12 11.94
CA LYS A 13 4.76 1.46 11.93
C LYS A 13 6.29 1.46 11.90
N SER A 14 6.94 0.30 12.02
CA SER A 14 8.40 0.22 11.91
C SER A 14 8.85 0.34 10.45
N LYS A 15 10.11 0.74 10.21
CA LYS A 15 10.69 0.79 8.85
C LYS A 15 10.52 -0.53 8.11
N THR A 16 10.85 -1.65 8.76
CA THR A 16 10.67 -3.00 8.20
C THR A 16 9.20 -3.30 7.90
N GLY A 17 8.29 -2.98 8.82
CA GLY A 17 6.85 -3.18 8.62
C GLY A 17 6.28 -2.33 7.48
N LEU A 18 6.79 -1.12 7.28
CA LEU A 18 6.42 -0.27 6.15
C LEU A 18 6.94 -0.83 4.83
N TYR A 19 8.19 -1.28 4.73
CA TYR A 19 8.70 -1.94 3.52
C TYR A 19 7.91 -3.18 3.15
N VAL A 20 7.57 -4.01 4.14
CA VAL A 20 6.70 -5.18 3.93
C VAL A 20 5.31 -4.76 3.45
N SER A 21 4.75 -3.69 4.01
CA SER A 21 3.44 -3.16 3.60
C SER A 21 3.46 -2.59 2.18
N ILE A 22 4.53 -1.89 1.80
CA ILE A 22 4.74 -1.39 0.43
C ILE A 22 4.87 -2.57 -0.53
N GLY A 23 5.68 -3.57 -0.20
CA GLY A 23 5.88 -4.75 -1.03
C GLY A 23 4.59 -5.55 -1.26
N SER A 24 3.81 -5.80 -0.20
CA SER A 24 2.52 -6.50 -0.32
C SER A 24 1.50 -5.69 -1.12
N THR A 25 1.48 -4.36 -0.96
CA THR A 25 0.62 -3.46 -1.74
C THR A 25 1.00 -3.48 -3.23
N ALA A 26 2.29 -3.39 -3.54
CA ALA A 26 2.79 -3.46 -4.91
C ALA A 26 2.49 -4.81 -5.57
N PHE A 27 2.57 -5.91 -4.81
CA PHE A 27 2.15 -7.23 -5.29
C PHE A 27 0.65 -7.27 -5.64
N GLY A 28 -0.21 -6.71 -4.77
CA GLY A 28 -1.65 -6.58 -5.06
C GLY A 28 -1.94 -5.77 -6.32
N ALA A 29 -1.12 -4.75 -6.60
CA ALA A 29 -1.24 -3.93 -7.81
C ALA A 29 -1.06 -4.72 -9.12
N LEU A 30 -0.24 -5.77 -9.11
CA LEU A 30 -0.12 -6.67 -10.27
C LEU A 30 -1.45 -7.35 -10.60
N GLY A 31 -2.22 -7.72 -9.57
CA GLY A 31 -3.56 -8.28 -9.74
C GLY A 31 -4.53 -7.29 -10.40
N VAL A 32 -4.53 -6.03 -9.95
CA VAL A 32 -5.35 -4.96 -10.56
C VAL A 32 -4.94 -4.71 -12.01
N ALA A 33 -3.64 -4.69 -12.31
CA ALA A 33 -3.14 -4.53 -13.67
C ALA A 33 -3.62 -5.65 -14.60
N LYS A 34 -3.60 -6.91 -14.13
CA LYS A 34 -4.14 -8.04 -14.87
C LYS A 34 -5.65 -7.92 -15.10
N GLN A 35 -6.40 -7.53 -14.07
CA GLN A 35 -7.85 -7.34 -14.18
C GLN A 35 -8.21 -6.21 -15.16
N ALA A 36 -7.49 -5.08 -15.12
CA ALA A 36 -7.65 -4.00 -16.08
C ALA A 36 -7.40 -4.47 -17.51
N ARG A 37 -6.35 -5.28 -17.73
CA ARG A 37 -6.04 -5.85 -19.05
C ARG A 37 -7.17 -6.75 -19.56
N LEU A 38 -7.63 -7.69 -18.73
CA LEU A 38 -8.73 -8.59 -19.10
C LEU A 38 -10.02 -7.83 -19.38
N ALA A 39 -10.37 -6.86 -18.52
CA ALA A 39 -11.55 -6.01 -18.72
C ALA A 39 -11.51 -5.25 -20.06
N ARG A 40 -10.31 -4.83 -20.52
CA ARG A 40 -10.12 -4.22 -21.83
C ARG A 40 -10.32 -5.21 -22.98
N GLU A 41 -9.75 -6.41 -22.85
CA GLU A 41 -9.87 -7.48 -23.86
C GLU A 41 -11.35 -7.93 -24.00
N ASP A 42 -12.07 -8.00 -22.89
CA ASP A 42 -13.48 -8.43 -22.83
C ASP A 42 -14.50 -7.29 -23.08
N ASN A 43 -14.06 -6.05 -23.28
CA ASN A 43 -14.90 -4.84 -23.35
C ASN A 43 -15.83 -4.63 -22.14
N ASP A 44 -15.44 -5.17 -20.97
CA ASP A 44 -16.17 -5.02 -19.72
C ASP A 44 -15.85 -3.66 -19.07
N THR A 45 -16.68 -2.66 -19.39
CA THR A 45 -16.49 -1.28 -18.93
C THR A 45 -16.64 -1.14 -17.41
N LEU A 46 -17.53 -1.90 -16.78
CA LEU A 46 -17.74 -1.82 -15.33
C LEU A 46 -16.51 -2.30 -14.57
N ARG A 47 -15.94 -3.42 -15.02
CA ARG A 47 -14.72 -3.97 -14.43
C ARG A 47 -13.50 -3.10 -14.70
N LEU A 48 -13.46 -2.39 -15.82
CA LEU A 48 -12.41 -1.42 -16.12
C LEU A 48 -12.45 -0.22 -15.16
N ILE A 49 -13.65 0.29 -14.86
CA ILE A 49 -13.83 1.36 -13.87
C ILE A 49 -13.43 0.88 -12.46
N ASP A 50 -13.85 -0.32 -12.06
CA ASP A 50 -13.43 -0.91 -10.78
C ASP A 50 -11.91 -1.03 -10.66
N ALA A 51 -11.24 -1.48 -11.72
CA ALA A 51 -9.79 -1.55 -11.77
C ALA A 51 -9.14 -0.15 -11.66
N ALA A 52 -9.73 0.88 -12.27
CA ALA A 52 -9.26 2.26 -12.15
C ALA A 52 -9.39 2.81 -10.72
N VAL A 53 -10.53 2.58 -10.06
CA VAL A 53 -10.75 2.95 -8.65
C VAL A 53 -9.77 2.22 -7.73
N SER A 54 -9.59 0.92 -7.96
CA SER A 54 -8.62 0.09 -7.23
C SER A 54 -7.19 0.61 -7.40
N ALA A 55 -6.80 1.00 -8.62
CA ALA A 55 -5.50 1.60 -8.89
C ALA A 55 -5.30 2.92 -8.13
N ALA A 56 -6.32 3.79 -8.10
CA ALA A 56 -6.27 5.04 -7.34
C ALA A 56 -6.11 4.79 -5.82
N ALA A 57 -6.81 3.79 -5.29
CA ALA A 57 -6.67 3.39 -3.88
C ALA A 57 -5.25 2.89 -3.56
N ILE A 58 -4.65 2.09 -4.44
CA ILE A 58 -3.26 1.61 -4.30
C ILE A 58 -2.28 2.78 -4.28
N ILE A 59 -2.38 3.70 -5.25
CA ILE A 59 -1.49 4.87 -5.34
C ILE A 59 -1.58 5.70 -4.06
N THR A 60 -2.80 5.95 -3.58
CA THR A 60 -3.04 6.71 -2.34
C THR A 60 -2.45 5.99 -1.13
N GLY A 61 -2.67 4.67 -1.02
CA GLY A 61 -2.10 3.85 0.05
C GLY A 61 -0.58 3.88 0.07
N LEU A 62 0.06 3.73 -1.09
CA LEU A 62 1.52 3.81 -1.23
C LEU A 62 2.06 5.20 -0.88
N ALA A 63 1.37 6.27 -1.27
CA ALA A 63 1.74 7.63 -0.90
C ALA A 63 1.72 7.84 0.62
N ILE A 64 0.73 7.29 1.31
CA ILE A 64 0.65 7.33 2.78
C ILE A 64 1.83 6.54 3.39
N LEU A 65 2.09 5.32 2.94
CA LEU A 65 3.19 4.49 3.44
C LEU A 65 4.56 5.15 3.20
N TYR A 66 4.76 5.76 2.03
CA TYR A 66 5.98 6.49 1.71
C TYR A 66 6.16 7.71 2.62
N ARG A 67 5.10 8.48 2.87
CA ARG A 67 5.13 9.61 3.82
C ARG A 67 5.51 9.15 5.22
N GLU A 68 4.99 8.01 5.67
CA GLU A 68 5.36 7.42 6.96
C GLU A 68 6.82 6.97 6.99
N LEU A 69 7.30 6.33 5.92
CA LEU A 69 8.69 5.90 5.80
C LEU A 69 9.65 7.08 5.87
N LYS A 70 9.34 8.17 5.15
CA LYS A 70 10.13 9.40 5.18
C LYS A 70 10.12 10.04 6.57
N ARG A 71 8.96 10.13 7.21
CA ARG A 71 8.84 10.66 8.57
C ARG A 71 9.70 9.89 9.58
N LEU A 72 9.77 8.56 9.49
CA LEU A 72 10.68 7.76 10.34
C LEU A 72 12.16 7.99 10.02
N GLY A 73 12.50 8.38 8.80
CA GLY A 73 13.86 8.81 8.44
C GLY A 73 14.20 10.17 9.05
N ASP A 74 13.28 11.13 8.90
CA ASP A 74 13.43 12.51 9.39
C ASP A 74 13.41 12.59 10.93
N ASP A 75 12.56 11.79 11.61
CA ASP A 75 12.48 11.74 13.08
C ASP A 75 13.76 11.10 13.70
N ASP A 76 14.43 10.19 12.98
CA ASP A 76 15.69 9.58 13.45
C ASP A 76 16.89 10.55 13.33
N VAL A 77 16.90 11.48 12.37
CA VAL A 77 18.02 12.44 12.19
C VAL A 77 17.92 13.67 13.10
N LEU A 78 16.74 13.96 13.68
CA LEU A 78 16.55 15.05 14.65
C LEU A 78 16.91 14.66 16.10
N LEU A 79 17.27 13.40 16.34
CA LEU A 79 17.66 12.85 17.64
C LEU A 79 19.15 12.43 17.70
N GLY A 80 19.92 12.75 16.66
CA GLY A 80 21.37 12.59 16.59
C GLY A 80 22.12 13.87 16.94
#